data_AF-A0A4W3HLE0-F1
#
_entry.id   AF-A0A4W3HLE0-F1
#
_cell.length_a   1.000
_cell.length_b   1.000
_cell.length_c   1.000
_cell.angle_alpha   90.00
_cell.angle_beta   90.00
_cell.angle_gamma   90.00
#
_symmetry.space_group_name_H-M   'P 1'
#
loop_
_entity.id
_entity.type
_entity.pdbx_description
1 polymer ?
#
loop_
_entity_poly.entity_id
_entity_poly.type
_entity_poly.pdbx_seq_one_letter_code
_entity_poly.pdbx_strand_id
1 'polypeptide(L)' 'MAKRSAAAAPPPVGVEAYDSEALDAEQQRNLWQYKIQTRLANEYYLRSHPEIDLLLMGFLRSLLLRRPGNIREFAA' A
#
# COMPACT_ATOMS: atom_id res chain seq x y z
N MET A 1 30.31 11.35 20.33
CA MET A 1 30.26 10.68 19.01
C MET A 1 28.79 10.49 18.63
N ALA A 2 28.31 11.25 17.64
CA ALA A 2 26.91 11.24 17.22
C ALA A 2 26.65 10.02 16.32
N LYS A 3 25.86 9.06 16.80
CA LYS A 3 25.37 7.94 15.98
C LYS A 3 24.38 8.51 14.95
N ARG A 4 24.77 8.49 13.67
CA ARG A 4 23.86 8.75 12.54
C ARG A 4 22.85 7.61 12.49
N SER A 5 21.66 7.84 13.05
CA SER A 5 20.49 6.99 12.82
C SER A 5 20.10 7.11 11.35
N ALA A 6 20.20 6.00 10.61
CA ALA A 6 19.62 5.92 9.28
C ALA A 6 18.10 5.91 9.44
N ALA A 7 17.44 6.98 9.04
CA ALA A 7 15.99 7.13 9.17
C ALA A 7 15.30 5.99 8.41
N ALA A 8 14.71 5.05 9.17
CA ALA A 8 13.83 4.03 8.63
C ALA A 8 12.69 4.70 7.85
N ALA A 9 12.30 4.11 6.71
CA ALA A 9 11.21 4.63 5.89
C ALA A 9 9.96 4.87 6.78
N PRO A 10 9.24 5.98 6.60
CA PRO A 10 8.10 6.31 7.45
C PRO A 10 7.06 5.19 7.42
N PRO A 11 6.38 4.93 8.56
CA PRO A 11 5.31 3.96 8.61
C PRO A 11 4.19 4.33 7.62
N PRO A 12 3.48 3.35 7.02
CA PRO A 12 2.33 3.64 6.19
C PRO A 12 1.28 4.45 6.97
N VAL A 13 0.49 5.26 6.26
CA VAL A 13 -0.52 6.11 6.90
C VAL A 13 -1.55 5.24 7.63
N GLY A 14 -1.81 5.54 8.90
CA GLY A 14 -2.81 4.85 9.72
C GLY A 14 -2.30 3.68 10.58
N VAL A 15 -0.98 3.49 10.70
CA VAL A 15 -0.40 2.55 11.68
C VAL A 15 0.42 3.28 12.74
N GLU A 16 0.54 2.67 13.92
CA GLU A 16 1.44 3.15 14.98
C GLU A 16 2.90 3.20 14.50
N ALA A 17 3.72 4.00 15.19
CA ALA A 17 5.15 4.09 14.90
C ALA A 17 5.82 2.72 15.07
N TYR A 18 6.84 2.44 14.25
CA TYR A 18 7.58 1.20 14.37
C TYR A 18 8.24 1.10 15.75
N ASP A 19 7.84 0.11 16.55
CA ASP A 19 8.59 -0.29 17.73
C ASP A 19 9.83 -1.08 17.27
N SER A 20 10.93 -0.36 17.05
CA SER A 20 12.19 -0.94 16.56
C SER A 20 12.83 -1.92 17.53
N GLU A 21 12.34 -2.00 18.78
CA GLU A 21 12.85 -2.92 19.81
C GLU A 21 12.00 -4.19 19.96
N ALA A 22 10.81 -4.25 19.33
CA ALA A 22 9.89 -5.38 19.47
C ALA A 22 10.36 -6.68 18.78
N LEU A 23 11.27 -6.59 17.80
CA LEU A 23 11.74 -7.73 17.01
C LEU A 23 13.26 -7.77 16.93
N ASP A 24 13.83 -8.97 17.04
CA ASP A 24 15.26 -9.18 16.82
C ASP A 24 15.65 -9.02 15.33
N ALA A 25 16.96 -8.98 15.06
CA ALA A 25 17.47 -8.74 13.70
C ALA A 25 17.14 -9.86 12.69
N GLU A 26 16.92 -11.09 13.13
CA GLU A 26 16.49 -12.19 12.25
C GLU A 26 14.99 -12.07 11.95
N GLN A 27 14.17 -11.83 12.97
CA GLN A 27 12.74 -11.59 12.83
C GLN A 27 12.44 -10.40 11.91
N GLN A 28 13.20 -9.31 12.03
CA GLN A 28 13.08 -8.15 11.14
C GLN A 28 13.39 -8.50 9.68
N ARG A 29 14.45 -9.28 9.44
CA ARG A 29 14.83 -9.73 8.09
C ARG A 29 13.76 -10.63 7.48
N ASN A 30 13.25 -11.59 8.26
CA ASN A 30 12.20 -12.51 7.83
C ASN A 30 10.90 -11.75 7.53
N LEU A 31 10.50 -10.82 8.40
CA LEU A 31 9.34 -9.96 8.18
C LEU A 31 9.49 -9.11 6.92
N TRP A 32 10.67 -8.55 6.69
CA TRP A 32 10.93 -7.75 5.51
C TRP A 32 10.81 -8.57 4.21
N GLN A 33 11.40 -9.76 4.17
CA GLN A 33 11.27 -10.68 3.03
C GLN A 33 9.82 -11.08 2.80
N TYR A 34 9.10 -11.44 3.87
CA TYR A 34 7.69 -11.77 3.81
C TYR A 34 6.85 -10.62 3.23
N LYS A 35 7.02 -9.40 3.76
CA LYS A 35 6.32 -8.20 3.27
C LYS A 35 6.57 -7.94 1.78
N ILE A 36 7.80 -8.15 1.30
CA ILE A 36 8.13 -8.00 -0.12
C ILE A 36 7.38 -9.03 -0.96
N GLN A 37 7.42 -10.30 -0.56
CA GLN A 37 6.74 -11.37 -1.29
C GLN A 37 5.22 -11.16 -1.30
N THR A 38 4.63 -10.78 -0.17
CA THR A 38 3.21 -10.45 -0.08
C THR A 38 2.84 -9.28 -0.99
N ARG A 39 3.64 -8.20 -1.02
CA ARG A 39 3.39 -7.07 -1.94
C ARG A 39 3.43 -7.51 -3.40
N LEU A 40 4.40 -8.32 -3.78
CA LEU A 40 4.51 -8.84 -5.14
C LEU A 40 3.31 -9.73 -5.51
N ALA A 41 2.91 -10.63 -4.60
CA ALA A 41 1.75 -11.49 -4.78
C ALA A 41 0.46 -10.69 -4.92
N ASN A 42 0.28 -9.64 -4.12
CA ASN A 42 -0.87 -8.75 -4.21
C ASN A 42 -0.91 -8.03 -5.56
N GLU A 43 0.21 -7.47 -6.02
CA GLU A 43 0.28 -6.82 -7.34
C GLU A 43 -0.02 -7.80 -8.47
N TYR A 44 0.50 -9.03 -8.40
CA TYR A 44 0.20 -10.06 -9.38
C TYR A 44 -1.29 -10.43 -9.37
N TYR A 45 -1.87 -10.62 -8.19
CA TYR A 45 -3.30 -10.88 -8.03
C TYR A 45 -4.13 -9.76 -8.65
N LEU A 46 -3.90 -8.51 -8.25
CA LEU A 46 -4.63 -7.33 -8.74
C LEU A 46 -4.54 -7.17 -10.26
N ARG A 47 -3.41 -7.54 -10.89
CA ARG A 47 -3.22 -7.45 -12.35
C ARG A 47 -3.77 -8.64 -13.13
N SER A 48 -3.85 -9.82 -12.52
CA SER A 48 -4.28 -11.05 -13.20
C SER A 48 -5.79 -11.30 -13.10
N HIS A 49 -6.45 -10.63 -12.17
CA HIS A 49 -7.84 -10.89 -11.81
C HIS A 49 -8.77 -9.81 -12.40
N PRO A 50 -9.82 -10.20 -13.14
CA PRO A 50 -10.69 -9.27 -13.88
C PRO A 50 -11.54 -8.37 -12.98
N GLU A 51 -11.68 -8.67 -11.69
CA GLU A 51 -12.50 -7.94 -10.74
C GLU A 51 -12.08 -6.48 -10.63
N ILE A 52 -10.78 -6.20 -10.62
CA ILE A 52 -10.24 -4.83 -10.55
C ILE A 52 -10.52 -4.08 -11.85
N ASP A 53 -10.32 -4.71 -13.00
CA ASP A 53 -10.62 -4.11 -14.29
C ASP A 53 -12.11 -3.75 -14.42
N LEU A 54 -13.00 -4.66 -14.01
CA LEU A 54 -14.45 -4.42 -14.01
C LEU A 54 -14.84 -3.27 -13.07
N LEU A 55 -14.23 -3.22 -11.88
CA LEU A 55 -14.46 -2.14 -10.91
C LEU A 55 -14.02 -0.78 -11.47
N LEU A 56 -12.82 -0.72 -12.06
CA LEU A 56 -12.30 0.50 -12.69
C LEU A 56 -13.15 0.93 -13.89
N MET A 57 -13.58 -0.01 -14.74
CA MET A 57 -14.46 0.28 -15.87
C MET A 57 -15.81 0.85 -15.42
N GLY A 58 -16.42 0.25 -14.39
CA GLY A 58 -17.69 0.74 -13.83
C GLY A 58 -17.56 2.15 -13.24
N PHE A 59 -16.46 2.41 -12.52
CA PHE A 59 -16.16 3.73 -11.99
C PHE A 59 -15.95 4.76 -13.11
N LEU A 60 -15.10 4.46 -14.09
CA LEU A 60 -14.80 5.35 -15.22
C LEU A 60 -16.06 5.65 -16.04
N ARG A 61 -16.90 4.64 -16.31
CA ARG A 61 -18.19 4.84 -16.98
C ARG A 61 -19.04 5.85 -16.22
N SER A 62 -19.14 5.71 -14.91
CA SER A 62 -19.94 6.60 -14.06
C SER A 62 -19.38 8.01 -14.02
N LEU A 63 -18.05 8.15 -13.95
CA LEU A 63 -17.34 9.42 -13.94
C LEU A 63 -17.53 10.18 -15.25
N LEU A 64 -17.37 9.51 -16.39
CA LEU A 64 -17.49 10.12 -17.72
C LEU A 64 -18.93 10.54 -18.05
N LEU A 65 -19.93 9.81 -17.53
CA LEU A 65 -21.35 10.14 -17.68
C LEU A 65 -21.75 11.32 -16.80
N ARG A 66 -21.35 11.34 -15.52
CA ARG A 66 -21.79 12.36 -14.56
C ARG A 66 -20.94 13.62 -14.57
N ARG A 67 -19.68 13.54 -15.03
CA ARG A 67 -18.69 14.63 -15.08
C ARG A 67 -18.68 15.49 -13.79
N PRO A 68 -18.45 14.87 -12.63
CA PRO A 68 -18.48 15.57 -11.36
C PRO A 68 -17.39 16.66 -11.30
N GLY A 69 -17.69 17.79 -10.64
CA GLY A 69 -16.72 18.88 -10.44
C GLY A 69 -15.58 18.53 -9.48
N ASN A 70 -15.76 17.54 -8.61
CA ASN A 70 -14.74 17.01 -7.72
C ASN A 70 -14.67 15.48 -7.83
N ILE A 71 -13.59 14.98 -8.42
CA ILE A 71 -13.39 13.54 -8.66
C ILE A 71 -13.11 12.78 -7.36
N ARG A 72 -12.43 13.40 -6.38
CA ARG A 72 -12.06 12.72 -5.12
C ARG A 72 -13.29 12.47 -4.26
N GLU A 73 -14.15 13.47 -4.12
CA GLU A 73 -15.45 13.31 -3.44
C GLU A 73 -16.33 12.29 -4.15
N PHE A 74 -16.26 12.21 -5.48
CA PHE A 74 -17.01 11.22 -6.26
C PHE A 74 -16.50 9.78 -6.06
N ALA A 75 -15.25 9.61 -5.61
CA ALA A 75 -14.61 8.31 -5.41
C ALA A 75 -14.58 7.85 -3.94
N ALA A 76 -14.98 8.72 -2.99
CA ALA A 76 -15.02 8.46 -1.55
C ALA A 76 -16.34 7.78 -1.15
#